data_AF-A0A3M1LZG8-F1
#
_entry.id   AF-A0A3M1LZG8-F1
#
_cell.length_a   1.000
_cell.length_b   1.000
_cell.length_c   1.000
_cell.angle_alpha   90.00
_cell.angle_beta   90.00
_cell.angle_gamma   90.00
#
_symmetry.space_group_name_H-M   'P 1'
#
loop_
_entity.id
_entity.type
_entity.pdbx_description
1 polymer ?
#
loop_
_entity_poly.entity_id
_entity_poly.type
_entity_poly.pdbx_seq_one_letter_code
_entity_poly.pdbx_strand_id
1 'polypeptide(L)'
;MSLRDILVARIRTEGPMSVAEFMRLCLGHPRYGYYMTRDPLGTAGDFTTAPEISQMFGELVGLALVQAWIDQGAPAPFCLAELGPGRGTLMADALRAAGRIAAFQRAGRLCLVETSPALRDRQAETLRGQDAQWFASVDELPDLPLFLIANEFFDALPIHQFHAASQGWCERMLGLEGDDLAWGLGPPVSLNDAPAAAEGAVLEHCPQGEAIAAAIGTRLAARGGCAIIVDYGEWDGT
;
A
#
# COMPACT_ATOMS: atom_id res chain seq x y z
N MET A 1 1.58 -16.35 24.26
CA MET A 1 1.81 -16.53 22.82
C MET A 1 1.94 -15.16 22.20
N SER A 2 3.10 -14.88 21.61
CA SER A 2 3.46 -13.64 20.92
C SER A 2 3.56 -13.88 19.40
N LEU A 3 3.74 -12.83 18.61
CA LEU A 3 4.06 -13.00 17.18
C LEU A 3 5.39 -13.76 16.99
N ARG A 4 6.41 -13.48 17.82
CA ARG A 4 7.68 -14.21 17.81
C ARG A 4 7.47 -15.71 18.00
N ASP A 5 6.60 -16.11 18.94
CA ASP A 5 6.31 -17.52 19.20
C ASP A 5 5.73 -18.21 17.94
N ILE A 6 4.85 -17.51 17.20
CA ILE A 6 4.27 -18.01 15.95
C ILE A 6 5.34 -18.14 14.86
N LEU A 7 6.17 -17.12 14.68
CA LEU A 7 7.24 -17.12 13.69
C LEU A 7 8.23 -18.27 13.94
N VAL A 8 8.69 -18.41 15.19
CA VAL A 8 9.60 -19.50 15.60
C VAL A 8 8.96 -20.86 15.38
N ALA A 9 7.70 -21.04 15.79
CA ALA A 9 7.00 -22.30 15.59
C ALA A 9 6.90 -22.67 14.10
N ARG A 10 6.57 -21.68 13.25
CA ARG A 10 6.45 -21.89 11.80
C ARG A 10 7.79 -22.19 11.14
N ILE A 11 8.85 -21.48 11.51
CA ILE A 11 10.19 -21.75 10.97
C ILE A 11 10.67 -23.15 11.36
N ARG A 12 10.36 -23.63 12.57
CA ARG A 12 10.68 -25.01 12.99
C ARG A 12 9.94 -26.07 12.20
N THR A 13 8.71 -25.80 11.74
CA THR A 13 7.88 -26.78 11.03
C THR A 13 8.06 -26.74 9.51
N GLU A 14 8.22 -25.55 8.93
CA GLU A 14 8.19 -25.31 7.48
C GLU A 14 9.58 -24.93 6.92
N GLY A 15 10.55 -24.62 7.78
CA GLY A 15 11.85 -24.09 7.39
C GLY A 15 11.89 -22.56 7.35
N PRO A 16 13.01 -21.96 6.92
CA PRO A 16 13.16 -20.51 6.83
C PRO A 16 12.05 -19.85 6.00
N MET A 17 11.65 -18.64 6.37
CA MET A 17 10.58 -17.88 5.69
C MET A 17 11.14 -16.68 4.93
N SER A 18 10.51 -16.26 3.84
CA SER A 18 10.96 -15.08 3.09
C SER A 18 10.73 -13.79 3.87
N VAL A 19 11.45 -12.73 3.48
CA VAL A 19 11.20 -11.36 3.98
C VAL A 19 9.73 -10.98 3.75
N ALA A 20 9.16 -11.30 2.59
CA ALA A 20 7.77 -11.01 2.27
C ALA A 20 6.80 -11.67 3.26
N GLU A 21 6.96 -12.96 3.56
CA GLU A 21 6.07 -13.65 4.49
C GLU A 21 6.22 -13.13 5.93
N PHE A 22 7.45 -12.79 6.34
CA PHE A 22 7.71 -12.14 7.62
C PHE A 22 7.00 -10.79 7.70
N MET A 23 7.16 -9.91 6.71
CA MET A 23 6.47 -8.61 6.63
C MET A 23 4.95 -8.79 6.69
N ARG A 24 4.39 -9.71 5.89
CA ARG A 24 2.96 -9.99 5.86
C ARG A 24 2.41 -10.35 7.24
N LEU A 25 3.13 -11.16 8.01
CA LEU A 25 2.73 -11.52 9.37
C LEU A 25 2.91 -10.36 10.35
N CYS A 26 4.04 -9.65 10.28
CA CYS A 26 4.31 -8.49 11.12
C CYS A 26 3.28 -7.36 10.94
N LEU A 27 2.81 -7.14 9.72
CA LEU A 27 1.88 -6.06 9.41
C LEU A 27 0.41 -6.51 9.55
N GLY A 28 0.09 -7.71 9.04
CA GLY A 28 -1.29 -8.16 8.83
C GLY A 28 -1.79 -9.31 9.71
N HIS A 29 -1.00 -9.84 10.65
CA HIS A 29 -1.49 -10.92 11.51
C HIS A 29 -2.74 -10.47 12.30
N PRO A 30 -3.88 -11.18 12.27
CA PRO A 30 -5.16 -10.67 12.81
C PRO A 30 -5.12 -10.26 14.29
N ARG A 31 -4.24 -10.89 15.08
CA ARG A 31 -4.12 -10.64 16.53
C ARG A 31 -2.86 -9.91 16.95
N TYR A 32 -1.84 -9.83 16.09
CA TYR A 32 -0.52 -9.32 16.48
C TYR A 32 0.12 -8.42 15.42
N GLY A 33 -0.52 -8.29 14.27
CA GLY A 33 -0.09 -7.47 13.17
C GLY A 33 -0.16 -6.01 13.56
N TYR A 34 0.83 -5.26 13.11
CA TYR A 34 1.00 -3.87 13.42
C TYR A 34 -0.25 -3.03 13.07
N TYR A 35 -0.77 -3.17 11.84
CA TYR A 35 -1.98 -2.45 11.37
C TYR A 35 -3.31 -3.02 11.88
N MET A 36 -3.27 -4.21 12.49
CA MET A 36 -4.47 -4.87 13.03
C MET A 36 -4.72 -4.55 14.50
N THR A 37 -3.67 -4.14 15.23
CA THR A 37 -3.71 -4.05 16.71
C THR A 37 -3.36 -2.68 17.28
N ARG A 38 -2.87 -1.76 16.45
CA ARG A 38 -2.43 -0.42 16.87
C ARG A 38 -3.12 0.66 16.03
N ASP A 39 -3.17 1.88 16.56
CA ASP A 39 -3.37 3.10 15.77
C ASP A 39 -1.99 3.74 15.58
N PRO A 40 -1.28 3.43 14.47
CA PRO A 40 0.12 3.79 14.33
C PRO A 40 0.34 5.22 13.81
N LEU A 41 -0.72 5.97 13.50
CA LEU A 41 -0.66 7.20 12.71
C LEU A 41 -0.89 8.48 13.55
N GLY A 42 -0.01 9.46 13.38
CA GLY A 42 -0.09 10.80 13.97
C GLY A 42 0.97 11.05 15.05
N THR A 43 0.93 12.23 15.68
CA THR A 43 1.94 12.68 16.68
C THR A 43 2.06 11.80 17.92
N ALA A 44 1.06 10.97 18.20
CA ALA A 44 1.07 9.97 19.28
C ALA A 44 1.25 8.53 18.79
N GLY A 45 1.37 8.31 17.47
CA GLY A 45 1.66 7.02 16.83
C GLY A 45 3.14 6.86 16.49
N ASP A 46 3.52 5.75 15.84
CA ASP A 46 4.92 5.51 15.45
C ASP A 46 5.28 6.13 14.09
N PHE A 47 4.29 6.58 13.30
CA PHE A 47 4.47 7.21 11.97
C PHE A 47 3.80 8.58 11.87
N THR A 48 4.54 9.56 11.35
CA THR A 48 4.00 10.87 10.95
C THR A 48 4.03 10.94 9.42
N THR A 49 2.88 10.70 8.79
CA THR A 49 2.73 10.74 7.32
C THR A 49 2.48 12.17 6.84
N ALA A 50 2.72 12.48 5.56
CA ALA A 50 2.54 13.83 5.01
C ALA A 50 1.16 14.46 5.29
N PRO A 51 0.03 13.72 5.22
CA PRO A 51 -1.29 14.23 5.61
C PRO A 51 -1.39 14.66 7.09
N GLU A 52 -0.67 13.98 8.00
CA GLU A 52 -0.70 14.30 9.43
C GLU A 52 0.20 15.50 9.78
N ILE A 53 1.15 15.88 8.89
CA ILE A 53 1.99 17.07 9.05
C ILE A 53 1.22 18.34 8.66
N SER A 54 0.45 18.28 7.57
CA SER A 54 -0.23 19.47 7.05
C SER A 54 -1.44 19.13 6.19
N GLN A 55 -2.58 19.74 6.53
CA GLN A 55 -3.80 19.71 5.72
C GLN A 55 -3.58 20.15 4.27
N MET A 56 -2.56 21.00 4.01
CA MET A 56 -2.26 21.50 2.67
C MET A 56 -1.95 20.36 1.70
N PHE A 57 -1.34 19.28 2.18
CA PHE A 57 -1.04 18.12 1.35
C PHE A 57 -2.32 17.51 0.77
N GLY A 58 -3.30 17.20 1.64
CA GLY A 58 -4.57 16.64 1.19
C GLY A 58 -5.41 17.59 0.35
N GLU A 59 -5.38 18.89 0.66
CA GLU A 59 -6.06 19.90 -0.16
C GLU A 59 -5.48 19.95 -1.59
N LEU A 60 -4.16 19.95 -1.74
CA LEU A 60 -3.49 20.00 -3.05
C LEU A 60 -3.72 18.73 -3.86
N VAL A 61 -3.61 17.56 -3.23
CA VAL A 61 -3.90 16.27 -3.89
C VAL A 61 -5.36 16.23 -4.37
N GLY A 62 -6.31 16.65 -3.53
CA GLY A 62 -7.72 16.71 -3.89
C GLY A 62 -8.00 17.66 -5.06
N LEU A 63 -7.42 18.86 -5.04
CA LEU A 63 -7.55 19.83 -6.14
C LEU A 63 -6.89 19.35 -7.43
N ALA A 64 -5.77 18.63 -7.35
CA ALA A 64 -5.12 18.02 -8.52
C ALA A 64 -6.03 16.97 -9.18
N LEU A 65 -6.71 16.12 -8.39
CA LEU A 65 -7.70 15.18 -8.93
C LEU A 65 -8.91 15.88 -9.54
N VAL A 66 -9.40 16.97 -8.92
CA VAL A 66 -10.48 17.77 -9.51
C VAL A 66 -10.05 18.34 -10.87
N GLN A 67 -8.84 18.88 -10.96
CA GLN A 67 -8.32 19.42 -12.22
C GLN A 67 -8.23 18.32 -13.29
N ALA A 68 -7.64 17.16 -12.96
CA ALA A 68 -7.57 16.02 -13.86
C ALA A 68 -8.96 15.53 -14.31
N TRP A 69 -9.96 15.62 -13.44
CA TRP A 69 -11.34 15.28 -13.77
C TRP A 69 -11.98 16.29 -14.74
N ILE A 70 -11.75 17.60 -14.54
CA ILE A 70 -12.19 18.65 -15.45
C ILE A 70 -11.54 18.46 -16.83
N ASP A 71 -10.23 18.22 -16.87
CA ASP A 71 -9.46 18.05 -18.11
C ASP A 71 -9.93 16.85 -18.94
N GLN A 72 -10.54 15.85 -18.28
CA GLN A 72 -11.13 14.68 -18.91
C GLN A 72 -12.64 14.84 -19.23
N GLY A 73 -13.16 16.06 -19.21
CA GLY A 73 -14.53 16.37 -19.60
C GLY A 73 -15.55 16.10 -18.49
N ALA A 74 -15.13 16.08 -17.23
CA ALA A 74 -15.99 15.95 -16.06
C ALA A 74 -16.90 14.70 -16.07
N PRO A 75 -16.33 13.47 -16.23
CA PRO A 75 -17.11 12.25 -16.31
C PRO A 75 -18.00 12.03 -15.08
N ALA A 76 -19.21 11.48 -15.30
CA ALA A 76 -20.17 11.18 -14.24
C ALA A 76 -20.99 9.91 -14.56
N PRO A 77 -21.08 8.92 -13.65
CA PRO A 77 -20.35 8.82 -12.38
C PRO A 77 -18.87 8.46 -12.56
N PHE A 78 -18.05 8.70 -11.54
CA PHE A 78 -16.65 8.24 -11.47
C PHE A 78 -16.33 7.63 -10.10
N CYS A 79 -15.26 6.84 -10.03
CA CYS A 79 -14.72 6.26 -8.80
C CYS A 79 -13.65 7.19 -8.22
N LEU A 80 -13.88 7.73 -7.02
CA LEU A 80 -12.87 8.45 -6.24
C LEU A 80 -12.31 7.47 -5.21
N ALA A 81 -11.08 7.00 -5.42
CA ALA A 81 -10.49 5.93 -4.64
C ALA A 81 -9.30 6.37 -3.80
N GLU A 82 -9.11 5.75 -2.64
CA GLU A 82 -7.85 5.79 -1.89
C GLU A 82 -7.44 4.39 -1.47
N LEU A 83 -6.16 4.04 -1.71
CA LEU A 83 -5.55 2.80 -1.24
C LEU A 83 -4.85 3.03 0.10
N GLY A 84 -5.17 2.21 1.10
CA GLY A 84 -4.64 2.34 2.46
C GLY A 84 -4.87 3.73 3.08
N PRO A 85 -6.13 4.17 3.30
CA PRO A 85 -6.42 5.53 3.76
C PRO A 85 -5.92 5.88 5.17
N GLY A 86 -5.38 4.90 5.90
CA GLY A 86 -5.03 5.05 7.32
C GLY A 86 -6.25 5.49 8.13
N ARG A 87 -6.21 6.72 8.67
CA ARG A 87 -7.31 7.30 9.47
C ARG A 87 -8.38 8.01 8.63
N GLY A 88 -8.19 8.09 7.30
CA GLY A 88 -9.03 8.83 6.37
C GLY A 88 -8.76 10.35 6.34
N THR A 89 -7.69 10.81 7.00
CA THR A 89 -7.33 12.24 7.09
C THR A 89 -7.09 12.86 5.71
N LEU A 90 -6.32 12.16 4.87
CA LEU A 90 -6.02 12.60 3.50
C LEU A 90 -7.30 12.78 2.67
N MET A 91 -8.15 11.77 2.62
CA MET A 91 -9.44 11.88 1.93
C MET A 91 -10.34 12.97 2.52
N ALA A 92 -10.37 13.14 3.84
CA ALA A 92 -11.19 14.18 4.46
C ALA A 92 -10.76 15.58 4.00
N ASP A 93 -9.45 15.85 3.95
CA ASP A 93 -8.91 17.11 3.46
C ASP A 93 -9.12 17.29 1.95
N ALA A 94 -8.92 16.23 1.17
CA ALA A 94 -9.18 16.22 -0.27
C ALA A 94 -10.64 16.55 -0.58
N LEU A 95 -11.60 15.88 0.08
CA LEU A 95 -13.03 16.12 -0.07
C LEU A 95 -13.45 17.51 0.39
N ARG A 96 -12.83 18.04 1.45
CA ARG A 96 -13.08 19.40 1.95
C ARG A 96 -12.66 20.46 0.93
N ALA A 97 -11.51 20.30 0.29
CA ALA A 97 -11.06 21.20 -0.79
C ALA A 97 -11.89 21.04 -2.07
N ALA A 98 -12.07 19.79 -2.52
CA ALA A 98 -12.84 19.44 -3.71
C ALA A 98 -14.33 19.80 -3.58
N GLY A 99 -14.84 19.91 -2.35
CA GLY A 99 -16.23 20.25 -2.07
C GLY A 99 -16.69 21.62 -2.50
N ARG A 100 -15.75 22.49 -2.90
CA ARG A 100 -16.07 23.74 -3.57
C ARG A 100 -16.61 23.54 -5.00
N ILE A 101 -16.44 22.34 -5.57
CA ILE A 101 -16.87 21.96 -6.91
C ILE A 101 -18.03 20.97 -6.80
N ALA A 102 -19.25 21.50 -6.66
CA ALA A 102 -20.45 20.70 -6.42
C ALA A 102 -20.72 19.60 -7.47
N ALA A 103 -20.29 19.80 -8.72
CA ALA A 103 -20.40 18.80 -9.77
C ALA A 103 -19.50 17.57 -9.51
N PHE A 104 -18.27 17.79 -9.03
CA PHE A 104 -17.33 16.74 -8.69
C PHE A 104 -17.87 15.87 -7.53
N GLN A 105 -18.32 16.52 -6.45
CA GLN A 105 -18.88 15.81 -5.28
C GLN A 105 -20.10 14.96 -5.64
N ARG A 106 -21.01 15.46 -6.48
CA ARG A 106 -22.20 14.69 -6.86
C ARG A 106 -21.91 13.52 -7.78
N ALA A 107 -20.85 13.61 -8.59
CA ALA A 107 -20.50 12.60 -9.58
C ALA A 107 -19.58 11.50 -9.02
N GLY A 108 -18.79 11.82 -7.99
CA GLY A 108 -17.83 10.91 -7.39
C GLY A 108 -18.48 9.88 -6.46
N ARG A 109 -18.07 8.62 -6.61
CA ARG A 109 -18.34 7.54 -5.66
C ARG A 109 -17.10 7.29 -4.81
N LEU A 110 -17.22 7.50 -3.51
CA LEU A 110 -16.09 7.38 -2.59
C LEU A 110 -15.80 5.92 -2.27
N CYS A 111 -14.64 5.42 -2.68
CA CYS A 111 -14.24 4.02 -2.59
C CYS A 111 -12.91 3.87 -1.85
N LEU A 112 -12.90 3.24 -0.68
CA LEU A 112 -11.72 3.09 0.16
C LEU A 112 -11.24 1.63 0.15
N VAL A 113 -9.99 1.39 -0.23
CA VAL A 113 -9.40 0.04 -0.21
C VAL A 113 -8.63 -0.12 1.11
N GLU A 114 -9.22 -0.86 2.03
CA GLU A 114 -8.71 -1.07 3.39
C GLU A 114 -9.04 -2.49 3.84
N THR A 115 -8.10 -3.21 4.43
CA THR A 115 -8.32 -4.58 4.92
C THR A 115 -8.53 -4.66 6.43
N SER A 116 -8.07 -3.67 7.19
CA SER A 116 -8.18 -3.61 8.65
C SER A 116 -9.56 -3.14 9.10
N PRO A 117 -10.35 -3.98 9.80
CA PRO A 117 -11.67 -3.58 10.28
C PRO A 117 -11.62 -2.37 11.23
N ALA A 118 -10.59 -2.29 12.08
CA ALA A 118 -10.41 -1.18 13.00
C ALA A 118 -10.17 0.15 12.28
N LEU A 119 -9.39 0.14 11.19
CA LEU A 119 -9.19 1.34 10.37
C LEU A 119 -10.45 1.71 9.58
N ARG A 120 -11.22 0.72 9.08
CA ARG A 120 -12.52 0.99 8.45
C ARG A 120 -13.47 1.73 9.38
N ASP A 121 -13.58 1.29 10.64
CA ASP A 121 -14.41 1.94 11.65
C ASP A 121 -13.94 3.39 11.90
N ARG A 122 -12.62 3.59 12.05
CA ARG A 122 -12.03 4.92 12.25
C ARG A 122 -12.25 5.85 11.06
N GLN A 123 -12.12 5.33 9.84
CA GLN A 123 -12.38 6.06 8.59
C GLN A 123 -13.86 6.45 8.48
N ALA A 124 -14.79 5.56 8.84
CA ALA A 124 -16.23 5.84 8.85
C ALA A 124 -16.59 6.97 9.82
N GLU A 125 -15.88 7.06 10.95
CA GLU A 125 -16.01 8.20 11.86
C GLU A 125 -15.43 9.49 11.28
N THR A 126 -14.22 9.46 10.71
CA THR A 126 -13.56 10.63 10.10
C THR A 126 -14.38 11.20 8.95
N LEU A 127 -14.90 10.32 8.09
CA LEU A 127 -15.62 10.65 6.86
C LEU A 127 -17.13 10.65 7.06
N ARG A 128 -17.60 10.82 8.30
CA ARG A 128 -19.04 10.83 8.62
C ARG A 128 -19.78 11.85 7.75
N GLY A 129 -20.86 11.39 7.13
CA GLY A 129 -21.68 12.19 6.21
C GLY A 129 -21.23 12.11 4.74
N GLN A 130 -20.13 11.41 4.45
CA GLN A 130 -19.77 10.98 3.10
C GLN A 130 -20.31 9.55 2.87
N ASP A 131 -20.76 9.27 1.64
CA ASP A 131 -21.22 7.92 1.24
C ASP A 131 -20.02 7.04 0.85
N ALA A 132 -19.16 6.74 1.83
CA ALA A 132 -17.97 5.92 1.65
C ALA A 132 -18.31 4.43 1.54
N GLN A 133 -17.65 3.74 0.59
CA GLN A 133 -17.73 2.29 0.42
C GLN A 133 -16.34 1.68 0.58
N TRP A 134 -16.24 0.58 1.34
CA TRP A 134 -14.97 -0.10 1.61
C TRP A 134 -14.83 -1.39 0.80
N PHE A 135 -13.66 -1.56 0.20
CA PHE A 135 -13.30 -2.69 -0.64
C PHE A 135 -12.05 -3.39 -0.08
N ALA A 136 -11.89 -4.68 -0.35
CA ALA A 136 -10.72 -5.44 0.10
C ALA A 136 -9.53 -5.30 -0.86
N SER A 137 -9.78 -5.01 -2.14
CA SER A 137 -8.74 -4.83 -3.15
C SER A 137 -9.15 -3.84 -4.23
N VAL A 138 -8.17 -3.41 -5.03
CA VAL A 138 -8.37 -2.56 -6.21
C VAL A 138 -9.23 -3.25 -7.28
N ASP A 139 -9.24 -4.58 -7.32
CA ASP A 139 -10.01 -5.37 -8.29
C ASP A 139 -11.52 -5.33 -8.03
N GLU A 140 -11.92 -5.08 -6.77
CA GLU A 140 -13.33 -4.98 -6.38
C GLU A 140 -13.93 -3.59 -6.65
N LEU A 141 -13.09 -2.60 -7.03
CA LEU A 141 -13.56 -1.25 -7.31
C LEU A 141 -14.56 -1.23 -8.48
N PRO A 142 -15.58 -0.33 -8.44
CA PRO A 142 -16.55 -0.18 -9.52
C PRO A 142 -15.90 0.01 -10.89
N ASP A 143 -16.50 -0.56 -11.94
CA ASP A 143 -16.06 -0.37 -13.32
C ASP A 143 -16.46 1.03 -13.85
N LEU A 144 -15.74 2.06 -13.39
CA LEU A 144 -15.95 3.47 -13.68
C LEU A 144 -14.60 4.16 -13.96
N PRO A 145 -14.57 5.37 -14.57
CA PRO A 145 -13.37 6.20 -14.60
C PRO A 145 -12.77 6.36 -13.20
N LEU A 146 -11.45 6.20 -13.07
CA LEU A 146 -10.79 6.02 -11.76
C LEU A 146 -9.92 7.23 -11.40
N PHE A 147 -10.28 7.93 -10.32
CA PHE A 147 -9.49 9.00 -9.72
C PHE A 147 -8.97 8.50 -8.37
N LEU A 148 -7.70 8.12 -8.31
CA LEU A 148 -7.12 7.32 -7.22
C LEU A 148 -5.97 8.06 -6.52
N ILE A 149 -5.91 7.90 -5.20
CA ILE A 149 -4.79 8.30 -4.35
C ILE A 149 -4.17 7.05 -3.73
N ALA A 150 -2.85 6.94 -3.74
CA ALA A 150 -2.10 5.97 -2.95
C ALA A 150 -0.90 6.69 -2.33
N ASN A 151 -1.00 7.04 -1.06
CA ASN A 151 0.06 7.75 -0.32
C ASN A 151 0.67 6.81 0.72
N GLU A 152 1.98 6.57 0.64
CA GLU A 152 2.71 5.66 1.56
C GLU A 152 1.97 4.31 1.68
N PHE A 153 1.60 3.77 0.50
CA PHE A 153 0.85 2.52 0.40
C PHE A 153 1.75 1.39 -0.13
N PHE A 154 2.63 1.69 -1.09
CA PHE A 154 3.44 0.68 -1.75
C PHE A 154 4.65 0.28 -0.90
N ASP A 155 5.22 1.20 -0.12
CA ASP A 155 6.29 0.90 0.84
C ASP A 155 5.88 -0.11 1.94
N ALA A 156 4.60 -0.15 2.27
CA ALA A 156 4.03 -1.08 3.24
C ALA A 156 3.76 -2.48 2.67
N LEU A 157 3.90 -2.68 1.35
CA LEU A 157 3.65 -3.97 0.73
C LEU A 157 4.80 -4.95 0.98
N PRO A 158 4.52 -6.25 1.19
CA PRO A 158 5.56 -7.25 1.37
C PRO A 158 6.51 -7.35 0.17
N ILE A 159 7.81 -7.26 0.44
CA ILE A 159 8.87 -7.39 -0.56
C ILE A 159 9.65 -8.69 -0.40
N HIS A 160 10.00 -9.30 -1.53
CA HIS A 160 11.04 -10.32 -1.59
C HIS A 160 12.38 -9.62 -1.73
N GLN A 161 13.39 -10.08 -0.98
CA GLN A 161 14.74 -9.55 -1.05
C GLN A 161 15.69 -10.67 -1.48
N PHE A 162 16.54 -10.41 -2.47
CA PHE A 162 17.53 -11.35 -2.99
C PHE A 162 18.93 -10.77 -2.83
N HIS A 163 19.89 -11.62 -2.52
CA HIS A 163 21.30 -11.27 -2.43
C HIS A 163 22.11 -12.00 -3.50
N ALA A 164 22.97 -11.28 -4.20
CA ALA A 164 23.94 -11.87 -5.11
C ALA A 164 25.04 -12.56 -4.29
N ALA A 165 25.17 -13.87 -4.43
CA ALA A 165 26.24 -14.68 -3.83
C ALA A 165 27.13 -15.28 -4.93
N SER A 166 28.28 -15.84 -4.55
CA SER A 166 29.22 -16.52 -5.47
C SER A 166 28.58 -17.57 -6.41
N GLN A 167 27.47 -18.18 -5.99
CA GLN A 167 26.72 -19.22 -6.71
C GLN A 167 25.47 -18.69 -7.46
N GLY A 168 25.24 -17.38 -7.44
CA GLY A 168 24.08 -16.72 -8.03
C GLY A 168 23.19 -16.02 -7.00
N TRP A 169 22.04 -15.53 -7.44
CA TRP A 169 21.05 -14.89 -6.57
C TRP A 169 20.45 -15.90 -5.60
N CYS A 170 20.38 -15.54 -4.32
CA CYS A 170 19.73 -16.33 -3.28
C CYS A 170 18.70 -15.45 -2.58
N GLU A 171 17.50 -15.97 -2.31
CA GLU A 171 16.51 -15.23 -1.54
C GLU A 171 16.98 -15.05 -0.09
N ARG A 172 16.79 -13.86 0.47
CA ARG A 172 17.02 -13.59 1.89
C ARG A 172 15.86 -14.16 2.68
N MET A 173 16.20 -14.99 3.65
CA MET A 173 15.24 -15.71 4.47
C MET A 173 15.48 -15.41 5.95
N LEU A 174 14.41 -15.49 6.73
CA LEU A 174 14.44 -15.50 8.18
C LEU A 174 14.40 -16.95 8.67
N GLY A 175 15.49 -17.38 9.29
CA GLY A 175 15.66 -18.69 9.90
C GLY A 175 15.77 -18.61 11.42
N LEU A 176 16.35 -19.67 12.01
CA LEU A 176 16.66 -19.73 13.43
C LEU A 176 18.14 -20.06 13.65
N GLU A 177 18.77 -19.33 14.57
CA GLU A 177 20.03 -19.71 15.19
C GLU A 177 19.74 -20.05 16.65
N GLY A 178 19.66 -21.36 16.96
CA GLY A 178 19.07 -21.82 18.22
C GLY A 178 17.59 -21.44 18.31
N ASP A 179 17.26 -20.54 19.25
CA ASP A 179 15.89 -20.06 19.49
C ASP A 179 15.67 -18.61 19.03
N ASP A 180 16.70 -17.99 18.43
CA ASP A 180 16.65 -16.61 17.98
C ASP A 180 16.44 -16.51 16.47
N LEU A 181 15.68 -15.50 16.06
CA LEU A 181 15.44 -15.19 14.66
C LEU A 181 16.75 -14.68 14.05
N ALA A 182 17.18 -15.31 12.96
CA ALA A 182 18.44 -14.98 12.29
C ALA A 182 18.24 -14.86 10.77
N TRP A 183 18.96 -13.92 10.16
CA TRP A 183 18.98 -13.82 8.70
C TRP A 183 19.82 -14.94 8.09
N GLY A 184 19.35 -15.48 6.97
CA GLY A 184 20.07 -16.45 6.17
C GLY A 184 19.75 -16.29 4.68
N LEU A 185 20.37 -17.14 3.87
CA LEU A 185 20.11 -17.22 2.44
C LEU A 185 19.45 -18.57 2.12
N GLY A 186 18.44 -18.52 1.25
CA GLY A 186 17.87 -19.71 0.64
C GLY A 186 18.80 -20.33 -0.42
N PRO A 187 18.37 -21.42 -1.06
CA PRO A 187 19.09 -21.98 -2.20
C PRO A 187 19.16 -20.97 -3.37
N PRO A 188 20.11 -21.13 -4.29
CA PRO A 188 20.19 -20.29 -5.48
C PRO A 188 18.90 -20.34 -6.31
N VAL A 189 18.48 -19.18 -6.79
CA VAL A 189 17.27 -19.00 -7.61
C VAL A 189 17.62 -18.33 -8.94
N SER A 190 16.92 -18.73 -9.99
CA SER A 190 16.95 -18.04 -11.28
C SER A 190 15.91 -16.93 -11.26
N LEU A 191 16.37 -15.69 -11.31
CA LEU A 191 15.52 -14.51 -11.43
C LEU A 191 15.52 -14.08 -12.89
N ASN A 192 14.32 -14.00 -13.49
CA ASN A 192 14.18 -13.42 -14.82
C ASN A 192 14.56 -11.94 -14.76
N ASP A 193 15.28 -11.47 -15.78
CA ASP A 193 15.67 -10.06 -15.94
C ASP A 193 16.52 -9.47 -14.80
N ALA A 194 17.06 -10.31 -13.90
CA ALA A 194 17.96 -9.82 -12.86
C ALA A 194 19.29 -9.35 -13.46
N PRO A 195 19.78 -8.16 -13.08
CA PRO A 195 21.03 -7.64 -13.61
C PRO A 195 22.20 -8.53 -13.19
N ALA A 196 23.25 -8.56 -14.01
CA ALA A 196 24.53 -9.07 -13.57
C ALA A 196 25.01 -8.18 -12.41
N ALA A 197 25.20 -8.76 -11.25
CA ALA A 197 25.49 -8.02 -10.04
C ALA A 197 26.72 -8.56 -9.31
N ALA A 198 27.46 -7.66 -8.65
CA ALA A 198 28.57 -8.03 -7.80
C ALA A 198 28.07 -8.78 -6.55
N GLU A 199 28.91 -9.66 -6.00
CA GLU A 199 28.61 -10.33 -4.74
C GLU A 199 28.31 -9.30 -3.64
N GLY A 200 27.22 -9.53 -2.91
CA GLY A 200 26.69 -8.61 -1.90
C GLY A 200 25.65 -7.61 -2.41
N ALA A 201 25.41 -7.52 -3.73
CA ALA A 201 24.30 -6.74 -4.26
C ALA A 201 22.96 -7.27 -3.76
N VAL A 202 22.01 -6.34 -3.56
CA VAL A 202 20.66 -6.63 -3.10
C VAL A 202 19.67 -6.24 -4.19
N LEU A 203 18.68 -7.09 -4.41
CA LEU A 203 17.54 -6.84 -5.28
C LEU A 203 16.27 -6.98 -4.45
N GLU A 204 15.38 -5.99 -4.54
CA GLU A 204 14.06 -6.05 -3.92
C GLU A 204 13.00 -6.14 -5.00
N HIS A 205 12.01 -7.00 -4.77
CA HIS A 205 10.92 -7.25 -5.70
C HIS A 205 9.60 -7.28 -4.95
N CYS A 206 8.59 -6.56 -5.44
CA CYS A 206 7.26 -6.49 -4.83
C CYS A 206 6.18 -6.97 -5.82
N PRO A 207 5.96 -8.29 -5.97
CA PRO A 207 4.96 -8.82 -6.90
C PRO A 207 3.55 -8.27 -6.65
N GLN A 208 3.18 -8.05 -5.38
CA GLN A 208 1.89 -7.48 -5.01
C GLN A 208 1.77 -6.02 -5.47
N GLY A 209 2.82 -5.22 -5.28
CA GLY A 209 2.87 -3.84 -5.75
C GLY A 209 2.74 -3.77 -7.27
N GLU A 210 3.50 -4.61 -8.00
CA GLU A 210 3.40 -4.71 -9.46
C GLU A 210 1.99 -5.07 -9.93
N ALA A 211 1.35 -6.07 -9.30
CA ALA A 211 0.00 -6.48 -9.65
C ALA A 211 -1.02 -5.36 -9.41
N ILE A 212 -0.92 -4.64 -8.29
CA ILE A 212 -1.80 -3.50 -7.99
C ILE A 212 -1.58 -2.36 -9.00
N ALA A 213 -0.33 -2.02 -9.29
CA ALA A 213 0.02 -1.00 -10.28
C ALA A 213 -0.50 -1.37 -11.69
N ALA A 214 -0.37 -2.63 -12.09
CA ALA A 214 -0.90 -3.14 -13.36
C ALA A 214 -2.44 -3.09 -13.41
N ALA A 215 -3.13 -3.41 -12.32
CA ALA A 215 -4.58 -3.31 -12.23
C ALA A 215 -5.06 -1.86 -12.33
N ILE A 216 -4.38 -0.92 -11.66
CA ILE A 216 -4.64 0.53 -11.78
C ILE A 216 -4.43 0.96 -13.24
N GLY A 217 -3.27 0.65 -13.83
CA GLY A 217 -2.92 1.02 -15.20
C GLY A 217 -3.92 0.50 -16.23
N THR A 218 -4.36 -0.76 -16.08
CA THR A 218 -5.38 -1.39 -16.93
C THR A 218 -6.71 -0.63 -16.87
N ARG A 219 -7.16 -0.26 -15.66
CA ARG A 219 -8.40 0.50 -15.47
C ARG A 219 -8.30 1.90 -16.08
N LEU A 220 -7.20 2.61 -15.83
CA LEU A 220 -6.96 3.93 -16.40
C LEU A 220 -6.96 3.89 -17.94
N ALA A 221 -6.28 2.90 -18.54
CA ALA A 221 -6.27 2.72 -19.99
C ALA A 221 -7.67 2.41 -20.57
N ALA A 222 -8.49 1.64 -19.84
CA ALA A 222 -9.79 1.20 -20.32
C ALA A 222 -10.95 2.19 -20.07
N ARG A 223 -10.84 3.05 -19.05
CA ARG A 223 -11.94 3.91 -18.56
C ARG A 223 -11.57 5.39 -18.41
N GLY A 224 -10.29 5.73 -18.55
CA GLY A 224 -9.79 7.05 -18.16
C GLY A 224 -9.70 7.23 -16.65
N GLY A 225 -9.29 8.42 -16.24
CA GLY A 225 -9.05 8.78 -14.85
C GLY A 225 -7.61 9.25 -14.60
N CYS A 226 -7.22 9.28 -13.33
CA CYS A 226 -5.89 9.69 -12.89
C CYS A 226 -5.55 8.96 -11.58
N ALA A 227 -4.33 8.45 -11.44
CA ALA A 227 -3.82 7.95 -10.17
C ALA A 227 -2.66 8.84 -9.72
N ILE A 228 -2.73 9.32 -8.47
CA ILE A 228 -1.64 10.02 -7.79
C ILE A 228 -1.05 9.05 -6.77
N ILE A 229 0.16 8.57 -7.04
CA ILE A 229 0.91 7.68 -6.16
C ILE A 229 2.08 8.46 -5.57
N VAL A 230 2.16 8.52 -4.25
CA VAL A 230 3.20 9.23 -3.51
C VAL A 230 3.84 8.25 -2.55
N ASP A 231 5.13 7.99 -2.73
CA ASP A 231 5.87 7.09 -1.87
C ASP A 231 7.35 7.48 -1.84
N TYR A 232 8.10 6.98 -0.86
CA TYR A 232 9.55 7.09 -0.85
C TYR A 232 10.14 5.97 -1.71
N GLY A 233 11.07 6.32 -2.58
CA GLY A 233 11.71 5.33 -3.44
C GLY A 233 12.88 5.93 -4.23
N GLU A 234 13.62 5.06 -4.88
CA GLU A 234 14.65 5.46 -5.83
C GLU A 234 14.03 5.67 -7.21
N TRP A 235 14.47 6.72 -7.91
CA TRP A 235 14.12 6.94 -9.31
C TRP A 235 15.26 6.40 -10.16
N ASP A 236 15.04 5.28 -10.86
CA ASP A 236 16.06 4.65 -11.70
C ASP A 236 16.19 5.28 -13.10
N GLY A 237 15.34 6.26 -13.44
CA GLY A 237 15.48 7.04 -14.66
C GLY A 237 14.57 6.62 -15.81
N THR A 238 13.77 5.56 -15.65
CA THR A 238 13.05 4.93 -16.78
C THR A 238 11.58 5.29 -16.90
#